data_AF-A0A3E0IBM3-F1
#
_entry.id   AF-A0A3E0IBM3-F1
#
_cell.length_a   1.000
_cell.length_b   1.000
_cell.length_c   1.000
_cell.angle_alpha   90.00
_cell.angle_beta   90.00
_cell.angle_gamma   90.00
#
_symmetry.space_group_name_H-M   'P 1'
#
loop_
_entity.id
_entity.type
_entity.pdbx_description
1 polymer ?
#
loop_
_entity_poly.entity_id
_entity_poly.type
_entity_poly.pdbx_seq_one_letter_code
_entity_poly.pdbx_strand_id
1 'polypeptide(L)' 'MLRPVIADIGAAQEYGRRLTELGLSDVAIRGLGRRMWWGGPWYPTRLVTAVKPSRPLEDG' A
#
# COMPACT_ATOMS: atom_id res chain seq x y z
N MET A 1 2.16 -16.19 2.64
CA MET A 1 2.50 -14.76 2.44
C MET A 1 1.20 -13.97 2.31
N LEU A 2 1.02 -12.91 3.11
CA LEU A 2 -0.16 -12.04 3.06
C LEU A 2 0.20 -10.72 2.37
N ARG A 3 -0.69 -10.18 1.54
CA ARG A 3 -0.47 -8.92 0.82
C ARG A 3 -1.51 -7.87 1.19
N PRO A 4 -1.22 -6.92 2.11
CA PRO A 4 -2.10 -5.79 2.34
C PRO A 4 -2.25 -4.94 1.08
N VAL A 5 -3.47 -4.41 0.89
CA VAL A 5 -3.84 -3.53 -0.22
C VAL A 5 -4.60 -2.35 0.35
N ILE A 6 -4.11 -1.14 0.14
CA ILE A 6 -4.71 0.11 0.64
C ILE A 6 -4.99 1.02 -0.57
N ALA A 7 -6.24 1.43 -0.77
CA ALA A 7 -6.60 2.45 -1.74
C ALA A 7 -6.88 3.76 -1.00
N ASP A 8 -6.14 4.80 -1.33
CA ASP A 8 -6.14 6.05 -0.58
C ASP A 8 -5.96 7.28 -1.48
N ILE A 9 -6.52 8.42 -1.07
CA ILE A 9 -6.60 9.64 -1.88
C ILE A 9 -5.56 10.72 -1.48
N GLY A 10 -4.75 10.51 -0.44
CA GLY A 10 -3.86 11.54 0.10
C GLY A 10 -2.60 11.07 0.85
N ALA A 11 -2.69 10.04 1.69
CA ALA A 11 -1.64 9.51 2.55
C ALA A 11 -0.87 8.30 1.98
N ALA A 12 -1.11 7.89 0.73
CA ALA A 12 -0.47 6.71 0.13
C ALA A 12 1.07 6.67 0.26
N GLN A 13 1.76 7.81 0.14
CA GLN A 13 3.22 7.87 0.31
C GLN A 13 3.66 7.59 1.74
N GLU A 14 2.90 8.06 2.72
CA GLU A 14 3.16 7.83 4.14
C GLU A 14 2.95 6.35 4.51
N TYR A 15 1.90 5.73 3.96
CA TYR A 15 1.70 4.28 4.09
C TYR A 15 2.87 3.49 3.50
N GLY A 16 3.34 3.84 2.30
CA GLY A 16 4.51 3.19 1.72
C GLY A 16 5.73 3.28 2.62
N ARG A 17 6.04 4.48 3.13
CA ARG A 17 7.16 4.68 4.08
C ARG A 17 6.99 3.81 5.33
N ARG A 18 5.79 3.82 5.92
CA ARG A 18 5.51 3.09 7.15
C ARG A 18 5.59 1.57 6.97
N LEU A 19 5.11 1.04 5.85
CA LEU A 19 5.18 -0.39 5.55
C LEU A 19 6.64 -0.85 5.38
N THR A 20 7.46 -0.03 4.72
CA THR A 20 8.92 -0.27 4.63
C THR A 20 9.58 -0.23 6.01
N GLU A 21 9.28 0.77 6.84
CA GLU A 21 9.78 0.88 8.22
C GLU A 21 9.41 -0.33 9.09
N LEU A 22 8.23 -0.93 8.84
CA LEU A 22 7.75 -2.13 9.52
C LEU A 22 8.36 -3.44 8.97
N GLY A 23 9.28 -3.36 8.01
CA GLY A 23 9.96 -4.52 7.44
C GLY A 23 9.12 -5.32 6.44
N LEU A 24 8.03 -4.76 5.90
CA LEU A 24 7.33 -5.36 4.79
C LEU A 24 8.11 -5.15 3.49
N SER A 25 8.05 -6.13 2.59
CA SER A 25 8.73 -6.11 1.30
C SER A 25 7.76 -5.87 0.15
N ASP A 26 8.27 -5.71 -1.08
CA ASP A 26 7.45 -5.49 -2.29
C ASP A 26 6.46 -4.31 -2.13
N VAL A 27 6.93 -3.24 -1.47
CA VAL A 27 6.13 -2.02 -1.29
C VAL A 27 6.02 -1.30 -2.62
N ALA A 28 4.80 -1.18 -3.14
CA ALA A 28 4.54 -0.52 -4.41
C ALA A 28 3.38 0.47 -4.29
N ILE A 29 3.52 1.61 -4.96
CA ILE A 29 2.49 2.65 -5.04
C ILE A 29 2.18 2.92 -6.51
N ARG A 30 0.91 2.85 -6.89
CA ARG A 30 0.47 3.16 -8.26
C ARG A 30 -0.88 3.87 -8.28
N GLY A 31 -1.13 4.69 -9.29
CA GLY A 31 -2.45 5.30 -9.50
C GLY A 31 -3.50 4.26 -9.93
N LEU A 32 -4.76 4.46 -9.51
CA LEU A 32 -5.90 3.61 -9.92
C LEU A 32 -6.62 4.10 -11.21
N GLY A 33 -6.09 5.13 -11.86
CA GLY A 33 -6.55 5.60 -13.17
C GLY A 33 -7.69 6.63 -13.10
N ARG A 34 -8.13 7.09 -14.29
CA ARG A 34 -8.98 8.29 -14.47
C ARG A 34 -10.33 8.25 -13.75
N ARG A 35 -10.91 7.07 -13.54
CA ARG A 35 -12.21 6.91 -12.86
C ARG A 35 -12.10 6.98 -11.33
N MET A 36 -10.88 7.01 -10.81
CA MET A 36 -10.60 7.03 -9.37
C MET A 36 -9.98 8.37 -8.95
N TRP A 37 -10.48 9.45 -9.54
CA TRP A 37 -10.13 10.82 -9.16
C TRP A 37 -11.30 11.45 -8.42
N TRP A 38 -10.98 12.21 -7.37
CA TRP A 38 -11.96 12.89 -6.54
C TRP A 38 -11.81 14.40 -6.67
N GLY A 39 -12.94 15.09 -6.63
CA GLY A 39 -13.03 16.51 -6.87
C GLY A 39 -12.83 16.91 -8.34
N GLY A 40 -12.49 16.01 -9.26
CA GLY A 40 -11.95 16.31 -10.59
C GLY A 40 -10.48 15.87 -10.67
N PRO A 41 -9.60 16.47 -11.50
CA PRO A 41 -8.21 16.04 -11.63
C PRO A 41 -7.30 16.52 -10.47
N TRP A 42 -7.80 16.55 -9.23
CA TRP A 42 -7.06 17.07 -8.07
C TRP A 42 -6.62 15.98 -7.08
N TYR A 43 -7.48 15.00 -6.80
CA TYR A 43 -7.19 13.95 -5.82
C TYR A 43 -7.19 12.56 -6.47
N PRO A 44 -6.08 12.12 -7.08
CA PRO A 44 -5.98 10.78 -7.63
C PRO A 44 -5.89 9.74 -6.51
N THR A 45 -6.71 8.70 -6.60
CA THR A 45 -6.58 7.54 -5.71
C THR A 45 -5.35 6.74 -6.09
N ARG A 46 -4.51 6.45 -5.10
CA ARG A 46 -3.33 5.60 -5.21
C ARG A 46 -3.55 4.30 -4.47
N LEU A 47 -3.08 3.22 -5.06
CA LEU A 47 -3.03 1.89 -4.47
C LEU A 47 -1.65 1.68 -3.86
N VAL A 48 -1.60 1.28 -2.61
CA VAL A 48 -0.40 0.81 -1.91
C VAL A 48 -0.54 -0.70 -1.71
N THR A 49 0.48 -1.45 -2.09
CA THR A 49 0.58 -2.88 -1.80
C THR A 49 1.89 -3.17 -1.07
N ALA A 50 1.91 -4.21 -0.25
CA ALA A 50 3.13 -4.75 0.33
C ALA A 50 2.99 -6.25 0.55
N VAL A 51 4.08 -6.92 0.90
CA VAL A 51 4.12 -8.33 1.31
C VAL A 51 4.53 -8.40 2.77
N LYS A 52 3.68 -9.00 3.60
CA LYS A 52 4.01 -9.30 4.99
C LYS A 52 4.99 -10.49 5.01
N PRO A 53 6.11 -10.40 5.75
CA PRO A 53 6.97 -11.54 5.95
C PRO A 53 6.16 -12.71 6.52
N SER A 54 6.42 -13.92 6.01
CA SER A 54 5.89 -15.13 6.62
C SER A 54 6.43 -15.18 8.05
N ARG A 55 5.55 -15.19 9.05
CA ARG A 55 5.97 -15.56 10.40
C ARG A 55 6.54 -16.98 10.28
N PRO A 56 7.79 -17.24 10.72
CA PRO A 56 8.24 -18.61 10.88
C PRO A 56 7.21 -19.35 11.73
N LEU A 57 6.83 -20.57 11.35
CA LEU A 57 6.01 -21.40 12.24
C LEU A 57 6.81 -21.51 13.55
N GLU A 58 6.24 -21.01 14.64
CA GLU A 58 6.84 -21.20 15.95
C GLU A 58 6.56 -22.65 16.31
N ASP A 59 7.56 -23.50 16.09
CA ASP A 59 7.56 -24.87 16.57
C ASP A 59 7.60 -24.79 18.11
N GLY A 60 6.46 -25.12 18.73
CA GLY A 60 6.28 -25.19 20.18
C GLY A 60 6.88 -26.45 20.79
#